data_AF-A0A1J3IYJ6-F1
#
_entry.id   AF-A0A1J3IYJ6-F1
#
_cell.length_a   1.000
_cell.length_b   1.000
_cell.length_c   1.000
_cell.angle_alpha   90.00
_cell.angle_beta   90.00
_cell.angle_gamma   90.00
#
_symmetry.space_group_name_H-M   'P 1'
#
loop_
_entity.id
_entity.type
_entity.pdbx_description
1 polymer ?
#
loop_
_entity_poly.entity_id
_entity_poly.type
_entity_poly.pdbx_seq_one_letter_code
_entity_poly.pdbx_strand_id
1 'polypeptide(L)'
;WLRGLSNVLQEMFLQRVMASQLHNPFPLPPLNHLTCIVTGSTSGIGSETARQLAEAGAHVVMAVRNTRAGHELIQQWQTKWSASGKGLPLNIQVMELDLL
;
A
#
# COMPACT_ATOMS: atom_id res chain seq x y z
N TRP A 1 7.24 -17.46 36.70
CA TRP A 1 7.53 -17.79 35.29
C TRP A 1 6.26 -17.86 34.44
N LEU A 2 5.29 -18.74 34.75
CA LEU A 2 4.01 -18.86 34.02
C LEU A 2 3.17 -17.58 33.88
N ARG A 3 3.04 -16.78 34.96
CA ARG A 3 2.28 -15.50 34.92
C ARG A 3 2.89 -14.48 33.95
N GLY A 4 4.22 -14.43 33.85
CA GLY A 4 4.91 -13.52 32.92
C GLY A 4 4.66 -13.91 31.46
N LEU A 5 4.69 -15.21 31.15
CA LEU A 5 4.39 -15.71 29.81
C LEU A 5 2.93 -15.44 29.41
N SER A 6 1.99 -15.62 30.33
CA SER A 6 0.57 -15.28 30.11
C SER A 6 0.37 -13.79 29.84
N ASN A 7 1.04 -12.92 30.58
CA ASN A 7 0.96 -11.48 30.35
C ASN A 7 1.52 -11.08 28.98
N VAL A 8 2.66 -11.62 28.58
CA VAL A 8 3.25 -11.30 27.27
C VAL A 8 2.36 -11.79 26.12
N LEU A 9 1.79 -12.99 26.22
CA LEU A 9 0.86 -13.50 25.22
C LEU A 9 -0.42 -12.64 25.15
N GLN A 10 -0.96 -12.24 26.30
CA GLN A 10 -2.12 -11.37 26.37
C GLN A 10 -1.82 -9.98 25.81
N GLU A 11 -0.66 -9.40 26.11
CA GLU A 11 -0.24 -8.11 25.56
C GLU A 11 -0.02 -8.17 24.05
N MET A 12 0.67 -9.19 23.53
CA MET A 12 0.86 -9.33 22.08
C MET A 12 -0.48 -9.48 21.35
N PHE A 13 -1.44 -10.18 21.94
CA PHE A 13 -2.76 -10.37 21.34
C PHE A 13 -3.61 -9.10 21.42
N LEU A 14 -3.63 -8.43 22.58
CA LEU A 14 -4.36 -7.16 22.77
C LEU A 14 -3.79 -6.04 21.90
N GLN A 15 -2.46 -5.92 21.80
CA GLN A 15 -1.81 -4.95 20.92
C GLN A 15 -2.21 -5.16 19.47
N ARG A 16 -2.25 -6.42 19.00
CA ARG A 16 -2.67 -6.72 17.63
C ARG A 16 -4.14 -6.35 17.37
N VAL A 17 -5.03 -6.62 18.32
CA VAL A 17 -6.45 -6.28 18.19
C VAL A 17 -6.64 -4.75 18.20
N MET A 18 -6.03 -4.04 19.15
CA MET A 18 -6.11 -2.58 19.24
C MET A 18 -5.51 -1.88 18.00
N ALA A 19 -4.40 -2.38 17.47
CA ALA A 19 -3.77 -1.82 16.28
C ALA A 19 -4.51 -2.14 14.97
N SER A 20 -5.37 -3.17 14.95
CA SER A 20 -6.09 -3.57 13.74
C SER A 20 -7.19 -2.59 13.32
N GLN A 21 -7.62 -1.70 14.22
CA GLN A 21 -8.68 -0.70 13.99
C GLN A 21 -8.15 0.74 13.89
N LEU A 22 -6.85 0.92 13.68
CA LEU A 22 -6.30 2.25 13.45
C LEU A 22 -6.85 2.80 12.13
N HIS A 23 -7.68 3.84 12.22
CA HIS A 23 -8.07 4.64 11.08
C HIS A 23 -6.82 5.18 10.39
N ASN A 24 -6.83 5.17 9.06
CA ASN A 24 -5.70 5.66 8.26
C ASN A 24 -5.49 7.15 8.59
N PRO A 25 -4.46 7.52 9.38
CA PRO A 25 -4.55 8.75 10.17
C PRO A 25 -4.22 10.01 9.36
N PHE A 26 -3.77 9.89 8.11
CA PHE A 26 -3.40 11.05 7.30
C PHE A 26 -3.68 10.82 5.81
N PRO A 27 -4.65 11.54 5.20
CA PRO A 27 -4.64 11.71 3.76
C PRO A 27 -3.37 12.46 3.38
N LEU A 28 -2.59 11.91 2.44
CA LEU A 28 -1.40 12.56 1.95
C LEU A 28 -1.76 13.92 1.32
N PRO A 29 -0.90 14.94 1.47
CA PRO A 29 -1.06 16.17 0.71
C PRO A 29 -1.03 15.87 -0.80
N PRO A 30 -1.61 16.72 -1.66
CA PRO A 30 -1.61 16.48 -3.10
C PRO A 30 -0.17 16.42 -3.65
N LEU A 31 0.16 15.35 -4.36
CA LEU A 31 1.49 15.05 -4.89
C LEU A 31 1.56 15.11 -6.43
N ASN A 32 0.65 15.87 -7.06
CA ASN A 32 0.40 15.90 -8.52
C ASN A 32 1.62 16.10 -9.45
N HIS A 33 2.74 16.58 -8.91
CA HIS A 33 3.97 16.88 -9.67
C HIS A 33 5.18 16.04 -9.23
N LEU A 34 4.96 15.03 -8.39
CA LEU A 34 6.03 14.15 -7.91
C LEU A 34 5.95 12.80 -8.60
N THR A 35 7.13 12.28 -8.94
CA THR A 35 7.30 10.89 -9.36
C THR A 35 7.87 10.10 -8.19
N CYS A 36 7.20 9.02 -7.81
CA CYS A 36 7.59 8.15 -6.70
C CYS A 36 7.87 6.74 -7.23
N ILE A 37 9.07 6.21 -6.97
CA ILE A 37 9.40 4.83 -7.28
C ILE A 37 9.17 3.99 -6.01
N VAL A 38 8.39 2.93 -6.12
CA VAL A 38 8.09 2.02 -5.00
C VAL A 38 8.52 0.60 -5.36
N THR A 39 9.57 0.15 -4.68
CA THR A 39 10.06 -1.24 -4.75
C THR A 39 9.22 -2.16 -3.88
N GLY A 40 9.02 -3.42 -4.30
CA GLY A 40 8.27 -4.39 -3.47
C GLY A 40 6.80 -4.04 -3.29
N SER A 41 6.21 -3.35 -4.27
CA SER A 41 4.84 -2.81 -4.24
C SER A 41 3.75 -3.82 -4.60
N THR A 42 4.07 -5.12 -4.69
CA THR A 42 3.08 -6.17 -5.02
C THR A 42 2.33 -6.73 -3.80
N SER A 43 2.75 -6.42 -2.57
CA SER A 43 2.07 -6.91 -1.37
C SER A 43 2.40 -6.09 -0.12
N GLY A 44 1.66 -6.36 0.96
CA GLY A 44 1.91 -5.78 2.28
C GLY A 44 1.93 -4.25 2.27
N ILE A 45 2.92 -3.69 2.97
CA ILE A 45 3.05 -2.26 3.20
C ILE A 45 3.34 -1.53 1.87
N GLY A 46 4.23 -2.07 1.03
CA GLY A 46 4.62 -1.43 -0.23
C GLY A 46 3.44 -1.28 -1.21
N SER A 47 2.54 -2.27 -1.25
CA SER A 47 1.30 -2.20 -2.02
C SER A 47 0.39 -1.07 -1.55
N GLU A 48 0.21 -0.95 -0.24
CA GLU A 48 -0.67 0.07 0.34
C GLU A 48 -0.05 1.48 0.20
N THR A 49 1.27 1.60 0.36
CA THR A 49 1.99 2.87 0.13
C THR A 49 1.88 3.30 -1.33
N ALA A 50 2.09 2.40 -2.30
CA ALA A 50 1.95 2.72 -3.72
C ALA A 50 0.52 3.19 -4.07
N ARG A 51 -0.49 2.51 -3.51
CA ARG A 51 -1.90 2.91 -3.65
C ARG A 51 -2.13 4.33 -3.12
N GLN A 52 -1.73 4.62 -1.88
CA GLN A 52 -1.95 5.94 -1.27
C GLN A 52 -1.22 7.06 -2.02
N LEU A 53 0.00 6.83 -2.49
CA LEU A 53 0.74 7.82 -3.29
C LEU A 53 0.02 8.13 -4.61
N ALA A 54 -0.50 7.10 -5.28
CA ALA A 54 -1.25 7.28 -6.52
C ALA A 54 -2.60 8.00 -6.28
N GLU A 55 -3.30 7.68 -5.18
CA GLU A 55 -4.54 8.36 -4.78
C GLU A 55 -4.31 9.83 -4.40
N ALA A 56 -3.09 10.16 -3.92
CA ALA A 56 -2.66 11.53 -3.67
C ALA A 56 -2.27 12.29 -4.96
N GLY A 57 -2.31 11.63 -6.13
CA GLY A 57 -2.05 12.21 -7.44
C GLY A 57 -0.59 12.10 -7.92
N ALA A 58 0.30 11.42 -7.19
CA ALA A 58 1.67 11.20 -7.65
C ALA A 58 1.72 10.31 -8.90
N HIS A 59 2.76 10.48 -9.70
CA HIS A 59 3.15 9.50 -10.72
C HIS A 59 3.92 8.37 -10.03
N VAL A 60 3.31 7.20 -9.94
CA VAL A 60 3.89 6.06 -9.20
C VAL A 60 4.49 5.05 -10.16
N VAL A 61 5.76 4.71 -9.95
CA VAL A 61 6.46 3.64 -10.66
C VAL A 61 6.65 2.46 -9.72
N MET A 62 5.95 1.36 -9.99
CA MET A 62 6.07 0.10 -9.27
C MET A 62 7.24 -0.70 -9.82
N ALA A 63 8.36 -0.72 -9.09
CA ALA A 63 9.55 -1.48 -9.45
C ALA A 63 9.48 -2.87 -8.81
N VAL A 64 9.13 -3.89 -9.62
CA VAL A 64 8.78 -5.23 -9.11
C VAL A 64 9.37 -6.33 -10.00
N ARG A 65 9.68 -7.49 -9.39
CA ARG A 65 10.19 -8.66 -10.13
C ARG A 65 9.12 -9.31 -11.02
N ASN A 66 7.87 -9.35 -10.55
CA ASN A 66 6.75 -9.92 -11.30
C ASN A 66 5.84 -8.79 -11.76
N THR A 67 6.03 -8.37 -13.01
CA THR A 67 5.25 -7.28 -13.60
C THR A 67 3.78 -7.64 -13.76
N ARG A 68 3.44 -8.91 -14.04
CA ARG A 68 2.05 -9.37 -14.15
C ARG A 68 1.27 -9.11 -12.87
N ALA A 69 1.83 -9.46 -11.72
CA ALA A 69 1.20 -9.20 -10.42
C ALA A 69 1.00 -7.68 -10.19
N GLY A 70 1.96 -6.85 -10.63
CA GLY A 70 1.82 -5.39 -10.60
C GLY A 70 0.66 -4.88 -11.45
N HIS A 71 0.53 -5.37 -12.70
CA HIS A 71 -0.55 -4.96 -13.60
C HIS A 71 -1.93 -5.41 -13.08
N GLU A 72 -2.05 -6.62 -12.53
CA GLU A 72 -3.29 -7.12 -11.93
C GLU A 72 -3.72 -6.24 -10.74
N LEU A 73 -2.77 -5.76 -9.92
CA LEU A 73 -3.06 -4.84 -8.82
C LEU A 73 -3.52 -3.45 -9.30
N ILE A 74 -2.84 -2.89 -10.31
CA ILE A 74 -3.23 -1.59 -10.89
C ILE A 74 -4.66 -1.66 -11.43
N GLN A 75 -5.02 -2.74 -12.14
CA GLN A 75 -6.38 -2.96 -12.65
C GLN A 75 -7.42 -2.99 -11.51
N GLN A 76 -7.10 -3.68 -10.42
CA GLN A 76 -7.96 -3.74 -9.23
C GLN A 76 -8.14 -2.36 -8.59
N TRP A 77 -7.05 -1.59 -8.44
CA TRP A 77 -7.11 -0.24 -7.87
C TRP A 77 -7.89 0.71 -8.78
N GLN A 78 -7.65 0.66 -10.09
CA GLN A 78 -8.36 1.50 -11.06
C GLN A 78 -9.86 1.20 -11.07
N THR A 79 -10.25 -0.06 -10.97
CA THR A 79 -11.67 -0.47 -10.87
C THR A 79 -12.32 0.08 -9.60
N LYS A 80 -11.64 -0.09 -8.45
CA LYS A 80 -12.12 0.42 -7.15
C LYS A 80 -12.21 1.95 -7.13
N TRP A 81 -11.22 2.63 -7.71
CA TRP A 81 -11.16 4.08 -7.80
C TRP A 81 -12.30 4.64 -8.64
N SER A 82 -12.51 4.05 -9.82
CA SER A 82 -13.59 4.42 -10.73
C SER A 82 -14.97 4.21 -10.10
N ALA A 83 -15.15 3.11 -9.37
CA ALA A 83 -16.39 2.83 -8.64
C ALA A 83 -16.66 3.82 -7.49
N SER A 84 -15.61 4.43 -6.93
CA SER A 84 -15.72 5.42 -5.85
C SER A 84 -16.12 6.82 -6.34
N GLY A 85 -16.29 7.03 -7.65
CA GLY A 85 -16.69 8.33 -8.24
C GLY A 85 -15.63 9.42 -8.13
N LYS A 86 -14.38 9.07 -7.77
CA LYS A 86 -13.25 10.01 -7.71
C LYS A 86 -12.63 10.12 -9.10
N GLY A 87 -12.35 11.35 -9.55
CA GLY A 87 -12.10 11.76 -10.93
C GLY A 87 -11.04 11.00 -11.75
N LEU A 88 -9.93 11.67 -12.09
CA LEU A 88 -8.93 11.20 -13.07
C LEU A 88 -8.38 9.78 -12.74
N PRO A 89 -7.98 9.00 -13.77
CA PRO A 89 -7.38 7.69 -13.55
C PRO A 89 -6.05 7.80 -12.77
N LEU A 90 -5.72 6.75 -12.01
CA LEU A 90 -4.49 6.70 -11.23
C LEU A 90 -3.27 6.63 -12.16
N ASN A 91 -2.30 7.50 -11.96
CA ASN A 91 -1.11 7.57 -12.80
C ASN A 91 -0.03 6.60 -12.29
N ILE A 92 -0.18 5.31 -12.61
CA ILE A 92 0.70 4.23 -12.12
C ILE A 92 1.30 3.47 -13.30
N GLN A 93 2.60 3.18 -13.23
CA GLN A 93 3.33 2.38 -14.21
C GLN A 93 4.06 1.22 -13.51
N VAL A 94 4.16 0.08 -14.17
CA VAL A 94 4.95 -1.07 -13.68
C VAL A 94 6.24 -1.13 -14.46
N MET A 95 7.35 -1.26 -13.75
CA MET A 95 8.66 -1.52 -14.33
C MET A 95 9.22 -2.80 -13.75
N GLU A 96 9.77 -3.63 -14.63
CA GLU A 96 10.53 -4.80 -14.20
C GLU A 96 11.80 -4.34 -13.50
N LEU A 97 12.04 -4.88 -12.31
CA LEU A 97 13.27 -4.65 -11.55
C LEU A 97 13.97 -5.99 -11.36
N ASP A 98 14.99 -6.22 -12.19
CA ASP A 98 15.93 -7.31 -12.01
C ASP A 98 17.18 -6.79 -11.28
N LEU A 99 17.51 -7.39 -10.14
CA LEU A 99 18.64 -7.00 -9.27
C LEU A 99 19.76 -8.05 -9.28
N LEU A 100 19.78 -8.91 -10.30
CA LEU A 100 20.74 -10.00 -10.48
C LEU A 100 22.05 -9.52 -11.12
#